data_AF-A0A1H6VP30-F1
#
_entry.id   AF-A0A1H6VP30-F1
#
_cell.length_a   1.000
_cell.length_b   1.000
_cell.length_c   1.000
_cell.angle_alpha   90.00
_cell.angle_beta   90.00
_cell.angle_gamma   90.00
#
_symmetry.space_group_name_H-M   'P 1'
#
loop_
_entity.id
_entity.type
_entity.pdbx_description
1 polymer ?
#
loop_
_entity_poly.entity_id
_entity_poly.type
_entity_poly.pdbx_seq_one_letter_code
_entity_poly.pdbx_strand_id
1 'polypeptide(L)'
;MILNLPLPLICGVACASALASAAPAQTARTVLPREIQQVIAEAVATCRSEGGRLAVRPGYLSRADFNGDGRADYILSDRELTCSNGNASSGSCGSRGCNHTILISRGAGFYPRADVVAHDAAIERTGGRTLLLVNKEAPDGGTRWGWQDGRFDVLPHGSATRSSPAAQAGAGRSQAPPSGLFPFPVGIYTSASSCSADSGGLVEFFSEGYHHWEADQSTSFVRRIEKAPGKFSIAERFNSDEGGDPIETVEYERVGAQSFRRTSFQRWDDRLQKMVPGREVETYRFCRPRDPQ
;
A
#
# COMPACT_ATOMS: atom_id res chain seq x y z
N MET A 1 43.55 3.42 -68.82
CA MET A 1 42.78 2.95 -69.98
C MET A 1 41.47 2.39 -69.46
N ILE A 2 40.37 3.07 -69.78
CA ILE A 2 38.95 2.69 -69.73
C ILE A 2 38.32 2.49 -68.33
N LEU A 3 37.61 3.55 -67.92
CA LEU A 3 36.54 3.58 -66.92
C LEU A 3 35.33 2.74 -67.37
N ASN A 4 34.60 2.13 -66.43
CA ASN A 4 33.22 1.70 -66.64
C ASN A 4 32.40 1.84 -65.34
N LEU A 5 31.40 2.72 -65.40
CA LEU A 5 30.36 2.97 -64.40
C LEU A 5 29.00 2.62 -65.03
N PRO A 6 28.12 1.83 -64.40
CA PRO A 6 26.73 1.72 -64.83
C PRO A 6 25.84 2.75 -64.12
N LEU A 7 25.10 3.52 -64.93
CA LEU A 7 23.92 4.30 -64.53
C LEU A 7 22.81 3.38 -64.00
N PRO A 8 22.04 3.81 -63.01
CA PRO A 8 20.64 3.44 -62.92
C PRO A 8 19.70 4.62 -63.16
N LEU A 9 18.81 4.35 -64.12
CA LEU A 9 17.47 4.88 -64.37
C LEU A 9 16.88 5.82 -63.31
N ILE A 10 16.57 7.03 -63.78
CA ILE A 10 15.69 8.01 -63.15
C ILE A 10 14.25 7.53 -63.33
N CYS A 11 13.60 7.07 -62.25
CA CYS A 11 12.16 6.83 -62.23
C CYS A 11 11.49 7.99 -61.50
N GLY A 12 10.90 8.92 -62.27
CA GLY A 12 10.15 10.05 -61.75
C GLY A 12 8.84 9.61 -61.12
N VAL A 13 8.76 9.65 -59.79
CA VAL A 13 7.51 9.51 -59.05
C VAL A 13 7.07 10.91 -58.62
N ALA A 14 5.93 11.34 -59.16
CA ALA A 14 5.25 12.56 -58.74
C ALA A 14 4.83 12.42 -57.27
N CYS A 15 5.54 13.11 -56.37
CA CYS A 15 5.12 13.27 -54.98
C CYS A 15 3.88 14.17 -54.93
N ALA A 16 2.71 13.56 -54.97
CA ALA A 16 1.47 14.21 -54.54
C ALA A 16 1.57 14.46 -53.03
N SER A 17 1.88 15.70 -52.65
CA SER A 17 1.91 16.14 -51.25
C SER A 17 0.48 16.13 -50.69
N ALA A 18 0.05 14.99 -50.16
CA ALA A 18 -1.13 14.91 -49.31
C ALA A 18 -0.84 15.71 -48.04
N LEU A 19 -1.34 16.95 -48.00
CA LEU A 19 -1.46 17.74 -46.78
C LEU A 19 -2.45 17.02 -45.86
N ALA A 20 -1.97 16.01 -45.14
CA ALA A 20 -2.70 15.40 -44.05
C ALA A 20 -2.90 16.49 -42.99
N SER A 21 -4.11 17.04 -42.92
CA SER A 21 -4.52 17.91 -41.84
C SER A 21 -4.37 17.12 -40.53
N ALA A 22 -3.28 17.38 -39.81
CA ALA A 22 -3.10 16.89 -38.46
C ALA A 22 -4.20 17.53 -37.60
N ALA A 23 -5.32 16.82 -37.44
CA ALA A 23 -6.31 17.18 -36.44
C ALA A 23 -5.58 17.27 -35.10
N PRO A 24 -5.73 18.37 -34.34
CA PRO A 24 -5.11 18.47 -33.04
C PRO A 24 -5.57 17.27 -32.22
N ALA A 25 -4.62 16.44 -31.81
CA ALA A 25 -4.89 15.36 -30.89
C ALA A 25 -5.44 16.01 -29.61
N GLN A 26 -6.77 16.01 -29.48
CA GLN A 26 -7.42 16.39 -28.25
C GLN A 26 -6.93 15.38 -27.23
N THR A 27 -6.00 15.81 -26.37
CA THR A 27 -5.51 15.02 -25.27
C THR A 27 -6.72 14.67 -24.43
N ALA A 28 -7.25 13.46 -24.61
CA ALA A 28 -8.40 13.00 -23.88
C ALA A 28 -8.03 13.13 -22.39
N ARG A 29 -8.74 14.01 -21.69
CA ARG A 29 -8.56 14.16 -20.24
C ARG A 29 -8.82 12.78 -19.65
N THR A 30 -7.76 12.11 -19.21
CA THR A 30 -7.89 10.79 -18.61
C THR A 30 -8.62 10.99 -17.29
N VAL A 31 -9.89 10.62 -17.27
CA VAL A 31 -10.68 10.58 -16.04
C VAL A 31 -10.01 9.55 -15.13
N LEU A 32 -9.62 9.97 -13.93
CA LEU A 32 -9.03 9.06 -12.95
C LEU A 32 -10.08 8.01 -12.52
N PRO A 33 -9.66 6.78 -12.20
CA PRO A 33 -10.56 5.80 -11.60
C PRO A 33 -11.21 6.33 -10.31
N ARG A 34 -12.42 5.85 -9.98
CA ARG A 34 -13.20 6.34 -8.84
C ARG A 34 -12.44 6.19 -7.52
N GLU A 35 -11.73 5.09 -7.36
CA GLU A 35 -10.94 4.76 -6.18
C GLU A 35 -9.83 5.78 -5.96
N ILE A 36 -9.17 6.21 -7.04
CA ILE A 36 -8.16 7.27 -6.98
C ILE A 36 -8.80 8.61 -6.62
N GLN A 37 -9.95 8.94 -7.23
CA GLN A 37 -10.68 10.16 -6.88
C GLN A 37 -11.10 10.19 -5.40
N GLN A 38 -11.44 9.03 -4.82
CA GLN A 38 -11.78 8.92 -3.40
C GLN A 38 -10.59 9.22 -2.50
N VAL A 39 -9.41 8.66 -2.76
CA VAL A 39 -8.19 8.97 -1.96
C VAL A 39 -7.85 10.46 -2.04
N ILE A 40 -7.99 11.07 -3.23
CA ILE A 40 -7.78 12.51 -3.40
C ILE A 40 -8.82 13.31 -2.61
N ALA A 41 -10.09 12.90 -2.66
CA ALA A 41 -11.17 13.56 -1.94
C ALA A 41 -10.99 13.47 -0.41
N GLU A 42 -10.49 12.34 0.09
CA GLU A 42 -10.10 12.15 1.50
C GLU A 42 -9.02 13.15 1.90
N ALA A 43 -7.92 13.25 1.14
CA ALA A 43 -6.85 14.22 1.40
C ALA A 43 -7.36 15.68 1.41
N VAL A 44 -8.24 16.03 0.46
CA VAL A 44 -8.88 17.35 0.40
C VAL A 44 -9.76 17.59 1.62
N ALA A 45 -10.55 16.60 2.04
CA ALA A 45 -11.43 16.70 3.20
C ALA A 45 -10.63 16.89 4.50
N THR A 46 -9.56 16.11 4.68
CA THR A 46 -8.64 16.24 5.82
C THR A 46 -8.05 17.65 5.90
N CYS A 47 -7.40 18.13 4.84
CA CYS A 47 -6.82 19.48 4.83
C CYS A 47 -7.87 20.58 5.06
N ARG A 48 -9.09 20.42 4.52
CA ARG A 48 -10.19 21.37 4.75
C ARG A 48 -10.68 21.38 6.19
N SER A 49 -10.78 20.21 6.84
CA SER A 49 -11.21 20.11 8.24
C SER A 49 -10.27 20.85 9.20
N GLU A 50 -9.01 21.01 8.81
CA GLU A 50 -8.00 21.78 9.54
C GLU A 50 -8.01 23.27 9.17
N GLY A 51 -8.98 23.74 8.38
CA GLY A 51 -9.09 25.13 7.93
C GLY A 51 -8.15 25.49 6.76
N GLY A 52 -7.54 24.50 6.10
CA GLY A 52 -6.63 24.70 4.98
C GLY A 52 -7.26 24.50 3.61
N ARG A 53 -6.45 24.78 2.57
CA ARG A 53 -6.72 24.44 1.17
C ARG A 53 -5.59 23.55 0.66
N LEU A 54 -5.96 22.43 0.06
CA LEU A 54 -5.00 21.46 -0.48
C LEU A 54 -4.46 21.99 -1.82
N ALA A 55 -3.13 22.01 -1.93
CA ALA A 55 -2.41 22.15 -3.18
C ALA A 55 -1.66 20.83 -3.46
N VAL A 56 -1.67 20.42 -4.73
CA VAL A 56 -1.07 19.18 -5.19
C VAL A 56 0.15 19.52 -6.04
N ARG A 57 1.31 18.97 -5.69
CA ARG A 57 2.57 19.18 -6.40
C ARG A 57 2.80 18.07 -7.45
N PRO A 58 3.64 18.33 -8.47
CA PRO A 58 4.11 17.29 -9.37
C PRO A 58 4.72 16.12 -8.58
N GLY A 59 4.36 14.89 -8.93
CA GLY A 59 4.82 13.68 -8.23
C GLY A 59 3.81 13.10 -7.25
N TYR A 60 2.76 13.85 -6.86
CA TYR A 60 1.70 13.33 -5.98
C TYR A 60 1.07 12.05 -6.52
N LEU A 61 0.74 12.01 -7.81
CA LEU A 61 0.20 10.82 -8.45
C LEU A 61 1.21 10.25 -9.44
N SER A 62 1.72 9.07 -9.14
CA SER A 62 2.58 8.29 -10.04
C SER A 62 1.83 7.07 -10.57
N ARG A 63 2.18 6.63 -11.79
CA ARG A 63 1.53 5.50 -12.47
C ARG A 63 2.55 4.49 -12.96
N ALA A 64 2.24 3.21 -12.79
CA ALA A 64 3.05 2.12 -13.31
C ALA A 64 2.21 0.86 -13.54
N ASP A 65 2.82 -0.23 -13.99
CA ASP A 65 2.19 -1.56 -14.05
C ASP A 65 3.05 -2.50 -13.21
N PHE A 66 2.70 -2.65 -11.94
CA PHE A 66 3.43 -3.45 -10.96
C PHE A 66 3.06 -4.93 -11.03
N ASN A 67 1.83 -5.25 -11.44
CA ASN A 67 1.33 -6.62 -11.51
C ASN A 67 1.50 -7.29 -12.89
N GLY A 68 1.86 -6.51 -13.91
CA GLY A 68 2.11 -6.96 -15.29
C GLY A 68 0.84 -7.21 -16.10
N ASP A 69 -0.31 -6.66 -15.71
CA ASP A 69 -1.59 -6.88 -16.39
C ASP A 69 -1.89 -5.86 -17.51
N GLY A 70 -0.98 -4.92 -17.74
CA GLY A 70 -1.09 -3.87 -18.76
C GLY A 70 -2.03 -2.72 -18.39
N ARG A 71 -2.61 -2.73 -17.18
CA ARG A 71 -3.43 -1.63 -16.65
C ARG A 71 -2.57 -0.73 -15.76
N ALA A 72 -3.06 0.48 -15.53
CA ALA A 72 -2.37 1.43 -14.67
C ALA A 72 -2.66 1.13 -13.20
N ASP A 73 -1.58 0.95 -12.45
CA ASP A 73 -1.50 1.00 -11.00
C ASP A 73 -1.05 2.40 -10.57
N TYR A 74 -1.38 2.78 -9.35
CA TYR A 74 -1.19 4.15 -8.87
C TYR A 74 -0.47 4.18 -7.52
N ILE A 75 0.39 5.18 -7.36
CA ILE A 75 0.96 5.58 -6.07
C ILE A 75 0.56 7.02 -5.83
N LEU A 76 0.00 7.29 -4.65
CA LEU A 76 -0.30 8.62 -4.15
C LEU A 76 0.66 8.93 -2.99
N SER A 77 1.50 9.95 -3.15
CA SER A 77 2.54 10.31 -2.18
C SER A 77 2.16 11.58 -1.44
N ASP A 78 1.82 11.46 -0.15
CA ASP A 78 1.41 12.63 0.65
C ASP A 78 2.54 13.66 0.80
N ARG A 79 3.80 13.28 0.52
CA ARG A 79 4.95 14.18 0.43
C ARG A 79 4.75 15.35 -0.53
N GLU A 80 3.96 15.12 -1.59
CA GLU A 80 3.73 16.08 -2.65
C GLU A 80 2.40 16.83 -2.48
N LEU A 81 1.78 16.73 -1.31
CA LEU A 81 0.68 17.60 -0.93
C LEU A 81 1.22 18.83 -0.22
N THR A 82 0.48 19.94 -0.24
CA THR A 82 0.67 21.03 0.72
C THR A 82 -0.69 21.57 1.16
N CYS A 83 -0.86 21.83 2.44
CA CYS A 83 -2.07 22.41 3.02
C CYS A 83 -1.75 23.84 3.47
N SER A 84 -2.56 24.81 3.04
CA SER A 84 -2.25 26.24 3.20
C SER A 84 -2.12 26.74 4.64
N ASN A 85 -2.66 26.00 5.61
CA ASN A 85 -2.57 26.29 7.05
C ASN A 85 -1.25 25.80 7.68
N GLY A 86 -0.39 25.11 6.92
CA GLY A 86 0.87 24.56 7.41
C GLY A 86 0.73 23.27 8.22
N ASN A 87 -0.46 22.70 8.37
CA ASN A 87 -0.65 21.47 9.12
C ASN A 87 -0.18 20.22 8.36
N ALA A 88 0.20 19.24 9.19
CA ALA A 88 1.03 18.06 8.89
C ALA A 88 0.44 17.04 7.90
N SER A 89 -0.78 17.23 7.42
CA SER A 89 -1.42 16.33 6.45
C SER A 89 -0.80 16.35 5.05
N SER A 90 0.34 17.04 4.86
CA SER A 90 0.88 17.28 3.51
C SER A 90 2.35 17.73 3.43
N GLY A 91 2.87 18.55 4.36
CA GLY A 91 4.23 19.10 4.23
C GLY A 91 5.28 18.56 5.19
N SER A 92 4.90 18.23 6.43
CA SER A 92 5.85 17.79 7.47
C SER A 92 5.77 16.29 7.67
N CYS A 93 6.37 15.56 6.75
CA CYS A 93 6.67 14.16 6.99
C CYS A 93 7.63 14.09 8.17
N GLY A 94 7.17 13.55 9.31
CA GLY A 94 8.00 13.45 10.51
C GLY A 94 9.22 12.55 10.29
N SER A 95 9.91 12.19 11.38
CA SER A 95 11.08 11.29 11.32
C SER A 95 10.77 9.91 10.73
N ARG A 96 9.49 9.52 10.63
CA ARG A 96 9.05 8.25 10.03
C ARG A 96 8.81 8.34 8.52
N GLY A 97 8.74 9.55 7.94
CA GLY A 97 8.38 9.76 6.54
C GLY A 97 6.91 10.12 6.33
N CYS A 98 6.50 10.06 5.06
CA CYS A 98 5.15 10.39 4.58
C CYS A 98 4.37 9.11 4.31
N ASN A 99 3.04 9.18 4.33
CA ASN A 99 2.23 8.08 3.84
C ASN A 99 2.26 8.03 2.30
N HIS A 100 2.31 6.81 1.76
CA HIS A 100 2.22 6.51 0.34
C HIS A 100 1.11 5.48 0.14
N THR A 101 0.04 5.89 -0.53
CA THR A 101 -1.09 5.01 -0.83
C THR A 101 -0.89 4.35 -2.19
N ILE A 102 -0.93 3.02 -2.20
CA ILE A 102 -0.70 2.19 -3.38
C ILE A 102 -2.01 1.50 -3.76
N LEU A 103 -2.40 1.66 -5.02
CA LEU A 103 -3.57 1.00 -5.61
C LEU A 103 -3.12 0.19 -6.82
N ILE A 104 -3.10 -1.12 -6.66
CA ILE A 104 -2.77 -2.07 -7.72
C ILE A 104 -4.06 -2.48 -8.42
N SER A 105 -4.12 -2.36 -9.73
CA SER A 105 -5.28 -2.71 -10.52
C SER A 105 -5.57 -4.22 -10.43
N ARG A 106 -6.84 -4.62 -10.40
CA ARG A 106 -7.26 -6.04 -10.40
C ARG A 106 -8.67 -6.21 -10.95
N GLY A 107 -8.80 -6.91 -12.08
CA GLY A 107 -10.09 -7.15 -12.71
C GLY A 107 -10.79 -5.85 -13.13
N ALA A 108 -12.01 -5.61 -12.68
CA ALA A 108 -12.72 -4.36 -12.95
C ALA A 108 -12.36 -3.21 -12.00
N GLY A 109 -11.61 -3.48 -10.92
CA GLY A 109 -11.28 -2.52 -9.87
C GLY A 109 -9.81 -2.55 -9.50
N PHE A 110 -9.55 -2.41 -8.20
CA PHE A 110 -8.22 -2.45 -7.58
C PHE A 110 -8.14 -3.54 -6.51
N TYR A 111 -6.96 -4.13 -6.36
CA TYR A 111 -6.51 -4.86 -5.19
C TYR A 111 -6.67 -3.97 -3.94
N PRO A 112 -6.81 -4.56 -2.74
CA PRO A 112 -6.85 -3.78 -1.49
C PRO A 112 -5.75 -2.72 -1.44
N ARG A 113 -6.14 -1.53 -1.01
CA ARG A 113 -5.25 -0.39 -0.76
C ARG A 113 -4.13 -0.85 0.19
N ALA A 114 -2.89 -0.62 -0.21
CA ALA A 114 -1.73 -0.73 0.68
C ALA A 114 -1.25 0.69 1.01
N ASP A 115 -0.96 0.93 2.29
CA ASP A 115 -0.41 2.20 2.76
C ASP A 115 0.98 1.93 3.35
N VAL A 116 1.98 2.68 2.89
CA VAL A 116 3.37 2.55 3.34
C VAL A 116 3.86 3.89 3.84
N VAL A 117 4.45 3.91 5.04
CA VAL A 117 5.09 5.11 5.59
C VAL A 117 6.58 5.08 5.24
N ALA A 118 7.03 6.06 4.45
CA ALA A 118 8.40 6.15 3.97
C ALA A 118 8.81 7.60 3.65
N HIS A 119 10.10 7.92 3.75
CA HIS A 119 10.62 9.24 3.39
C HIS A 119 10.50 9.53 1.90
N ASP A 120 10.74 8.51 1.08
CA ASP A 120 10.64 8.56 -0.36
C ASP A 120 10.02 7.26 -0.90
N ALA A 121 9.41 7.39 -2.09
CA ALA A 121 8.89 6.28 -2.86
C ALA A 121 9.21 6.54 -4.33
N ALA A 122 9.83 5.57 -4.99
CA ALA A 122 10.26 5.66 -6.37
C ALA A 122 9.84 4.42 -7.16
N ILE A 123 9.42 4.63 -8.40
CA ILE A 123 9.17 3.52 -9.33
C ILE A 123 10.49 3.12 -9.96
N GLU A 124 10.85 1.84 -9.84
CA GLU A 124 12.03 1.25 -10.46
C GLU A 124 11.62 0.22 -11.51
N ARG A 125 12.42 0.06 -12.57
CA ARG A 125 12.26 -1.00 -13.56
C ARG A 125 13.52 -1.84 -13.62
N THR A 126 13.42 -3.10 -13.19
CA THR A 126 14.56 -4.02 -13.13
C THR A 126 14.13 -5.40 -13.61
N GLY A 127 14.89 -5.99 -14.55
CA GLY A 127 14.60 -7.33 -15.08
C GLY A 127 13.23 -7.45 -15.77
N GLY A 128 12.73 -6.36 -16.37
CA GLY A 128 11.41 -6.31 -17.00
C GLY A 128 10.24 -6.23 -16.01
N ARG A 129 10.50 -6.10 -14.70
CA ARG A 129 9.49 -5.90 -13.66
C ARG A 129 9.47 -4.44 -13.23
N THR A 130 8.28 -3.92 -12.99
CA THR A 130 8.10 -2.65 -12.28
C THR A 130 8.05 -2.92 -10.78
N LEU A 131 8.86 -2.20 -10.02
CA LEU A 131 8.95 -2.29 -8.57
C LEU A 131 8.67 -0.92 -7.95
N LEU A 132 8.23 -0.93 -6.70
CA LEU A 132 8.23 0.26 -5.85
C LEU A 132 9.41 0.17 -4.89
N LEU A 133 10.30 1.14 -4.93
CA LEU A 133 11.38 1.30 -3.98
C LEU A 133 10.98 2.36 -2.96
N VAL A 134 10.98 2.00 -1.68
CA VAL A 134 10.72 2.95 -0.58
C VAL A 134 11.98 3.14 0.25
N ASN A 135 12.18 4.37 0.76
CA ASN A 135 13.38 4.77 1.49
C ASN A 135 14.67 4.48 0.70
N LYS A 136 14.71 4.86 -0.58
CA LYS A 136 15.84 4.62 -1.49
C LYS A 136 17.18 5.12 -0.95
N GLU A 137 17.15 6.19 -0.15
CA GLU A 137 18.35 6.80 0.44
C GLU A 137 18.85 6.05 1.70
N ALA A 138 18.16 4.99 2.14
CA ALA A 138 18.63 4.17 3.26
C ALA A 138 19.97 3.47 2.91
N PRO A 139 20.86 3.22 3.90
CA PRO A 139 22.18 2.63 3.66
C PRO A 139 22.17 1.26 2.96
N ASP A 140 21.08 0.49 3.10
CA ASP A 140 20.87 -0.80 2.46
C ASP A 140 20.21 -0.70 1.06
N GLY A 141 20.00 0.53 0.58
CA GLY A 141 19.35 0.84 -0.68
C GLY A 141 17.83 0.78 -0.64
N GLY A 142 17.21 0.74 0.54
CA GLY A 142 15.78 0.80 0.73
C GLY A 142 15.04 -0.53 0.58
N THR A 143 13.74 -0.51 0.87
CA THR A 143 12.86 -1.68 0.78
C THR A 143 12.20 -1.74 -0.59
N ARG A 144 12.29 -2.91 -1.24
CA ARG A 144 11.65 -3.16 -2.54
C ARG A 144 10.29 -3.81 -2.33
N TRP A 145 9.27 -3.26 -2.95
CA TRP A 145 7.93 -3.80 -3.02
C TRP A 145 7.62 -4.19 -4.47
N GLY A 146 6.88 -5.26 -4.65
CA GLY A 146 6.49 -5.70 -5.97
C GLY A 146 5.40 -6.76 -5.93
N TRP A 147 4.83 -7.04 -7.11
CA TRP A 147 3.84 -8.08 -7.24
C TRP A 147 4.50 -9.46 -7.20
N GLN A 148 4.08 -10.30 -6.26
CA GLN A 148 4.53 -11.68 -6.10
C GLN A 148 3.41 -12.52 -5.48
N ASP A 149 3.23 -13.75 -5.97
CA ASP A 149 2.27 -14.71 -5.42
C ASP A 149 0.83 -14.16 -5.29
N GLY A 150 0.42 -13.30 -6.23
CA GLY A 150 -0.93 -12.72 -6.29
C GLY A 150 -1.19 -11.58 -5.31
N ARG A 151 -0.14 -11.01 -4.73
CA ARG A 151 -0.17 -9.87 -3.79
C ARG A 151 0.94 -8.87 -4.11
N PHE A 152 0.77 -7.64 -3.65
CA PHE A 152 1.80 -6.61 -3.68
C PHE A 152 2.45 -6.52 -2.30
N ASP A 153 3.71 -6.91 -2.18
CA ASP A 153 4.36 -7.12 -0.88
C ASP A 153 5.87 -6.79 -0.98
N VAL A 154 6.54 -6.75 0.17
CA VAL A 154 7.99 -6.60 0.29
C VAL A 154 8.69 -7.79 -0.36
N LEU A 155 9.63 -7.50 -1.25
CA LEU A 155 10.48 -8.49 -1.89
C LEU A 155 11.72 -8.74 -1.02
N PRO A 156 12.16 -10.00 -0.84
CA PRO A 156 13.37 -10.28 -0.07
C PRO A 156 14.60 -9.64 -0.71
N HIS A 157 15.51 -9.10 0.10
CA HIS A 157 16.79 -8.55 -0.38
C HIS A 157 17.55 -9.60 -1.21
N GLY A 158 18.08 -9.17 -2.35
CA GLY A 158 18.84 -10.06 -3.23
C GLY A 158 17.99 -11.12 -3.97
N SER A 159 16.66 -11.05 -3.89
CA SER A 159 15.80 -11.86 -4.76
C SER A 159 16.08 -11.51 -6.21
N ALA A 160 16.92 -12.31 -6.86
CA ALA A 160 17.11 -12.24 -8.30
C ALA A 160 15.72 -12.25 -8.93
N THR A 161 15.46 -11.25 -9.77
CA THR A 161 14.21 -11.07 -10.50
C THR A 161 13.97 -12.27 -11.39
N ARG A 162 13.45 -13.37 -10.83
CA ARG A 162 12.76 -14.38 -11.63
C ARG A 162 11.48 -13.71 -12.07
N SER A 163 11.49 -13.25 -13.31
CA SER A 163 10.29 -12.85 -14.04
C SER A 163 9.35 -14.04 -13.92
N SER A 164 8.24 -13.91 -13.19
CA SER A 164 7.23 -14.96 -13.18
C SER A 164 6.63 -14.97 -14.59
N PRO A 165 6.83 -16.01 -15.41
CA PRO A 165 6.38 -15.99 -16.81
C PRO A 165 4.84 -16.06 -16.93
N ALA A 166 4.14 -16.24 -15.82
CA ALA A 166 2.74 -16.66 -15.80
C ALA A 166 1.70 -15.54 -16.02
N ALA A 167 2.09 -14.26 -16.11
CA ALA A 167 1.11 -13.18 -16.34
C ALA A 167 0.90 -12.85 -17.83
N GLN A 168 1.76 -13.29 -18.75
CA GLN A 168 1.71 -12.82 -20.15
C GLN A 168 0.87 -13.64 -21.13
N ALA A 169 0.32 -14.81 -20.77
CA ALA A 169 -0.49 -15.58 -21.72
C ALA A 169 -1.48 -16.52 -21.02
N GLY A 170 -2.66 -16.00 -20.66
CA GLY A 170 -3.68 -16.84 -20.04
C GLY A 170 -4.98 -16.12 -19.74
N ALA A 171 -5.65 -15.56 -20.75
CA ALA A 171 -7.09 -15.29 -20.67
C ALA A 171 -7.85 -16.63 -20.61
N GLY A 172 -7.77 -17.33 -19.47
CA GLY A 172 -8.29 -18.69 -19.31
C GLY A 172 -8.83 -18.91 -17.90
N ARG A 173 -10.16 -18.79 -17.79
CA ARG A 173 -10.99 -19.02 -16.59
C ARG A 173 -10.57 -18.26 -15.34
N SER A 174 -11.28 -17.15 -15.13
CA SER A 174 -11.52 -16.56 -13.82
C SER A 174 -12.00 -17.65 -12.86
N GLN A 175 -11.11 -18.18 -12.02
CA GLN A 175 -11.52 -18.60 -10.70
C GLN A 175 -11.87 -17.31 -9.98
N ALA A 176 -13.15 -17.12 -9.69
CA ALA A 176 -13.55 -16.09 -8.74
C ALA A 176 -12.66 -16.28 -7.50
N PRO A 177 -11.97 -15.23 -7.01
CA PRO A 177 -11.34 -15.34 -5.71
C PRO A 177 -12.43 -15.79 -4.73
N PRO A 178 -12.12 -16.65 -3.73
CA PRO A 178 -13.07 -16.92 -2.68
C PRO A 178 -13.53 -15.55 -2.17
N SER A 179 -14.81 -15.27 -2.36
CA SER A 179 -15.48 -14.06 -1.90
C SER A 179 -15.61 -14.15 -0.38
N GLY A 180 -14.47 -14.08 0.29
CA GLY A 180 -14.35 -13.72 1.68
C GLY A 180 -14.32 -12.21 1.74
N LEU A 181 -15.50 -11.60 1.80
CA LEU A 181 -15.63 -10.29 2.42
C LEU A 181 -14.84 -10.32 3.74
N PHE A 182 -14.09 -9.26 4.00
CA PHE A 182 -13.49 -9.02 5.30
C PHE A 182 -14.54 -9.25 6.39
N PRO A 183 -14.33 -10.16 7.35
CA PRO A 183 -15.30 -10.34 8.44
C PRO A 183 -15.28 -9.16 9.42
N PHE A 184 -14.37 -8.18 9.23
CA PHE A 184 -14.20 -7.02 10.08
C PHE A 184 -14.60 -5.75 9.35
N PRO A 185 -15.41 -4.86 9.95
CA PRO A 185 -15.34 -3.46 9.57
C PRO A 185 -13.94 -2.93 9.93
N VAL A 186 -13.28 -2.28 8.97
CA VAL A 186 -12.11 -1.44 9.24
C VAL A 186 -12.53 -0.34 10.21
N GLY A 187 -11.74 -0.12 11.25
CA GLY A 187 -11.96 0.96 12.20
C GLY A 187 -11.41 0.64 13.58
N ILE A 188 -11.81 1.45 14.55
CA ILE A 188 -11.16 1.58 15.85
C ILE A 188 -11.73 0.57 16.84
N TYR A 189 -10.85 -0.15 17.55
CA TYR A 189 -11.23 -1.03 18.65
C TYR A 189 -10.56 -0.57 19.94
N THR A 190 -11.29 -0.66 21.06
CA THR A 190 -10.79 -0.35 22.41
C THR A 190 -11.12 -1.48 23.38
N SER A 191 -10.27 -1.68 24.38
CA SER A 191 -10.49 -2.60 25.49
C SER A 191 -11.44 -2.04 26.56
N ALA A 192 -11.67 -0.73 26.57
CA ALA A 192 -12.53 -0.08 27.53
C ALA A 192 -14.02 -0.19 27.16
N SER A 193 -14.88 -0.15 28.17
CA SER A 193 -16.35 -0.12 27.98
C SER A 193 -16.87 1.20 27.37
N SER A 194 -16.02 2.20 27.21
CA SER A 194 -16.33 3.50 26.59
C SER A 194 -15.44 3.76 25.37
N CYS A 195 -16.06 4.11 24.23
CA CYS A 195 -15.38 4.62 23.03
C CYS A 195 -14.82 6.06 23.23
N SER A 196 -14.38 6.40 24.44
CA SER A 196 -13.71 7.66 24.74
C SER A 196 -12.26 7.55 24.28
N ALA A 197 -11.76 8.56 23.56
CA ALA A 197 -10.41 8.61 23.01
C ALA A 197 -9.28 8.56 24.08
N ASP A 198 -9.63 8.58 25.37
CA ASP A 198 -8.69 8.75 26.48
C ASP A 198 -8.17 7.46 27.12
N SER A 199 -8.51 6.27 26.62
CA SER A 199 -8.03 5.00 27.20
C SER A 199 -7.21 4.18 26.20
N GLY A 200 -5.95 3.94 26.59
CA GLY A 200 -4.84 3.34 25.84
C GLY A 200 -5.18 2.16 24.93
N GLY A 201 -4.58 2.20 23.74
CA GLY A 201 -4.61 1.13 22.75
C GLY A 201 -5.65 1.35 21.65
N LEU A 202 -5.27 2.07 20.59
CA LEU A 202 -6.03 2.11 19.34
C LEU A 202 -5.62 0.89 18.52
N VAL A 203 -6.53 -0.04 18.23
CA VAL A 203 -6.26 -1.16 17.31
C VAL A 203 -7.05 -0.96 16.02
N GLU A 204 -6.35 -0.86 14.88
CA GLU A 204 -6.92 -0.79 13.54
C GLU A 204 -6.63 -2.06 12.76
N PHE A 205 -7.66 -2.81 12.36
CA PHE A 205 -7.52 -4.06 11.63
C PHE A 205 -7.57 -3.84 10.11
N PHE A 206 -6.54 -4.34 9.41
CA PHE A 206 -6.38 -4.29 7.95
C PHE A 206 -6.32 -5.70 7.35
N SER A 207 -6.17 -5.76 6.02
CA SER A 207 -6.10 -7.04 5.33
C SER A 207 -4.83 -7.84 5.51
N GLU A 208 -3.76 -7.15 5.89
CA GLU A 208 -2.42 -7.71 5.99
C GLU A 208 -1.94 -7.84 7.45
N GLY A 209 -2.66 -7.24 8.40
CA GLY A 209 -2.33 -7.18 9.82
C GLY A 209 -3.25 -6.25 10.60
N TYR A 210 -2.89 -5.88 11.82
CA TYR A 210 -3.46 -4.69 12.48
C TYR A 210 -2.35 -3.72 12.86
N HIS A 211 -2.73 -2.47 13.10
CA HIS A 211 -1.90 -1.45 13.72
C HIS A 211 -2.41 -1.22 15.13
N HIS A 212 -1.55 -1.43 16.12
CA HIS A 212 -1.81 -1.04 17.50
C HIS A 212 -1.07 0.27 17.74
N TRP A 213 -1.72 1.20 18.43
CA TRP A 213 -1.11 2.44 18.86
C TRP A 213 -1.38 2.63 20.36
N GLU A 214 -0.32 2.54 21.15
CA GLU A 214 -0.29 3.07 22.50
C GLU A 214 0.33 4.47 22.46
N ALA A 215 -0.16 5.38 23.31
CA ALA A 215 0.20 6.79 23.27
C ALA A 215 1.71 7.06 23.46
N ASP A 216 2.46 6.06 23.94
CA ASP A 216 3.88 6.13 24.27
C ASP A 216 4.77 5.09 23.56
N GLN A 217 4.21 4.17 22.75
CA GLN A 217 4.99 3.14 22.06
C GLN A 217 4.63 2.98 20.58
N SER A 218 5.66 2.89 19.73
CA SER A 218 5.48 2.56 18.32
C SER A 218 5.46 1.05 18.11
N THR A 219 4.30 0.47 17.82
CA THR A 219 4.19 -0.92 17.38
C THR A 219 4.40 -1.00 15.85
N SER A 220 5.10 -2.03 15.38
CA SER A 220 5.34 -2.24 13.95
C SER A 220 4.76 -3.57 13.47
N PHE A 221 4.17 -3.51 12.28
CA PHE A 221 3.74 -4.56 11.35
C PHE A 221 3.60 -5.99 11.90
N VAL A 222 2.36 -6.49 11.95
CA VAL A 222 2.04 -7.83 12.44
C VAL A 222 1.52 -8.74 11.33
N ARG A 223 2.19 -9.89 11.14
CA ARG A 223 1.69 -10.98 10.31
C ARG A 223 0.52 -11.70 11.01
N ARG A 224 -0.66 -11.75 10.37
CA ARG A 224 -1.81 -12.56 10.81
C ARG A 224 -1.69 -14.01 10.30
N ILE A 225 -1.99 -14.97 11.18
CA ILE A 225 -2.18 -16.39 10.80
C ILE A 225 -3.58 -16.82 11.27
N GLU A 226 -4.46 -17.12 10.33
CA GLU A 226 -5.74 -17.75 10.65
C GLU A 226 -5.49 -19.22 11.05
N LYS A 227 -5.88 -19.58 12.27
CA LYS A 227 -5.69 -20.94 12.81
C LYS A 227 -6.91 -21.82 12.58
N ALA A 228 -8.10 -21.22 12.65
CA ALA A 228 -9.40 -21.82 12.40
C ALA A 228 -10.44 -20.72 12.11
N PRO A 229 -11.63 -21.04 11.58
CA PRO A 229 -12.69 -20.05 11.38
C PRO A 229 -12.99 -19.27 12.67
N GLY A 230 -12.73 -17.96 12.65
CA GLY A 230 -12.94 -17.08 13.80
C GLY A 230 -11.84 -17.11 14.87
N LYS A 231 -10.73 -17.83 14.66
CA LYS A 231 -9.55 -17.86 15.54
C LYS A 231 -8.29 -17.46 14.81
N PHE A 232 -7.52 -16.54 15.38
CA PHE A 232 -6.36 -15.96 14.72
C PHE A 232 -5.22 -15.69 15.69
N SER A 233 -4.02 -15.92 15.18
CA SER A 233 -2.75 -15.72 15.85
C SER A 233 -2.03 -14.54 15.21
N ILE A 234 -1.44 -13.70 16.04
CA ILE A 234 -0.92 -12.40 15.69
C ILE A 234 0.44 -12.28 16.37
N ALA A 235 1.49 -12.09 15.57
CA ALA A 235 2.85 -11.91 16.07
C ALA A 235 3.19 -10.42 16.15
N GLU A 236 3.05 -9.82 17.33
CA GLU A 236 3.42 -8.44 17.59
C GLU A 236 4.93 -8.30 17.72
N ARG A 237 5.47 -7.26 17.08
CA ARG A 237 6.86 -6.84 17.25
C ARG A 237 6.87 -5.46 17.90
N PHE A 238 7.47 -5.39 19.08
CA PHE A 238 7.70 -4.14 19.79
C PHE A 238 9.06 -3.60 19.39
N ASN A 239 9.10 -2.39 18.81
CA ASN A 239 10.36 -1.68 18.64
C ASN A 239 10.80 -1.22 20.03
N SER A 240 11.70 -1.95 20.69
CA SER A 240 12.49 -1.38 21.76
C SER A 240 13.66 -0.61 21.14
N ASP A 241 13.99 0.55 21.69
CA ASP A 241 15.16 1.36 21.29
C ASP A 241 16.50 0.61 21.50
N GLU A 242 16.47 -0.60 22.06
CA GLU A 242 17.64 -1.39 22.46
C GLU A 242 17.95 -2.59 21.55
N GLY A 243 17.29 -2.72 20.39
CA GLY A 243 17.76 -3.62 19.34
C GLY A 243 17.73 -5.11 19.70
N GLY A 244 16.52 -5.65 19.87
CA GLY A 244 16.28 -7.08 20.00
C GLY A 244 14.80 -7.33 20.23
N ASP A 245 14.07 -7.76 19.20
CA ASP A 245 12.60 -7.80 19.25
C ASP A 245 12.05 -8.96 20.11
N PRO A 246 11.35 -8.70 21.22
CA PRO A 246 10.43 -9.69 21.76
C PRO A 246 9.24 -9.82 20.81
N ILE A 247 9.00 -11.04 20.34
CA ILE A 247 7.76 -11.38 19.62
C ILE A 247 6.72 -11.71 20.68
N GLU A 248 5.67 -10.90 20.81
CA GLU A 248 4.46 -11.37 21.49
C GLU A 248 3.59 -12.11 20.46
N THR A 249 3.22 -13.35 20.75
CA THR A 249 2.19 -14.03 19.96
C THR A 249 0.88 -13.94 20.71
N VAL A 250 -0.07 -13.19 20.17
CA VAL A 250 -1.40 -13.01 20.74
C VAL A 250 -2.42 -13.83 19.93
N GLU A 251 -3.22 -14.62 20.63
CA GLU A 251 -4.34 -15.35 20.04
C GLU A 251 -5.64 -14.62 20.36
N TYR A 252 -6.49 -14.52 19.35
CA TYR A 252 -7.80 -13.88 19.45
C TYR A 252 -8.89 -14.81 18.92
N GLU A 253 -10.07 -14.69 19.51
CA GLU A 253 -11.30 -15.38 19.13
C GLU A 253 -12.41 -14.37 18.84
N ARG A 254 -13.14 -14.58 17.74
CA ARG A 254 -14.34 -13.80 17.43
C ARG A 254 -15.46 -14.21 18.39
N VAL A 255 -15.98 -13.24 19.15
CA VAL A 255 -17.06 -13.47 20.12
C VAL A 255 -18.36 -12.74 19.76
N GLY A 256 -18.35 -11.98 18.67
CA GLY A 256 -19.54 -11.33 18.12
C GLY A 256 -19.29 -10.78 16.72
N ALA A 257 -20.31 -10.16 16.12
CA ALA A 257 -20.20 -9.54 14.80
C ALA A 257 -19.09 -8.48 14.74
N GLN A 258 -18.88 -7.76 15.85
CA GLN A 258 -17.96 -6.63 16.00
C GLN A 258 -17.15 -6.70 17.31
N SER A 259 -16.87 -7.92 17.80
CA SER A 259 -16.19 -8.11 19.08
C SER A 259 -15.22 -9.28 19.03
N PHE A 260 -14.07 -9.09 19.66
CA PHE A 260 -12.99 -10.07 19.74
C PHE A 260 -12.55 -10.24 21.18
N ARG A 261 -12.07 -11.43 21.49
CA ARG A 261 -11.52 -11.76 22.80
C ARG A 261 -10.09 -12.20 22.59
N ARG A 262 -9.14 -11.53 23.25
CA ARG A 262 -7.78 -12.03 23.42
C ARG A 262 -7.87 -13.26 24.33
N THR A 263 -7.47 -14.42 23.83
CA THR A 263 -7.62 -15.70 24.54
C THR A 263 -6.32 -16.13 25.22
N SER A 264 -5.19 -15.72 24.67
CA SER A 264 -3.87 -15.98 25.24
C SER A 264 -2.84 -15.05 24.62
N PHE A 265 -1.73 -14.86 25.32
CA PHE A 265 -0.53 -14.32 24.73
C PHE A 265 0.67 -15.17 25.12
N GLN A 266 1.70 -15.15 24.30
CA GLN A 266 3.02 -15.64 24.65
C GLN A 266 3.97 -14.46 24.55
N ARG A 267 4.75 -14.21 25.60
CA ARG A 267 5.77 -13.17 25.62
C ARG A 267 7.14 -13.83 25.65
N TRP A 268 8.08 -13.32 24.87
CA TRP A 268 9.48 -13.71 24.97
C TRP A 268 10.06 -13.19 26.30
N ASP A 269 10.62 -14.10 27.11
CA ASP A 269 11.32 -13.74 28.35
C ASP A 269 12.83 -13.87 28.11
N ASP A 270 13.54 -12.75 28.09
CA ASP A 270 14.99 -12.70 27.85
C ASP A 270 15.81 -13.42 28.93
N ARG A 271 15.32 -13.44 30.18
CA ARG A 271 16.01 -14.12 31.28
C ARG A 271 15.92 -15.62 31.13
N LEU A 272 14.80 -16.10 30.60
CA LEU A 272 14.54 -17.53 30.40
C LEU A 272 14.86 -18.02 28.99
N GLN A 273 15.18 -17.10 28.06
CA GLN A 273 15.39 -17.35 26.63
C GLN A 273 14.31 -18.24 26.00
N LYS A 274 13.04 -18.00 26.36
CA LYS A 274 11.91 -18.79 25.86
C LYS A 274 10.61 -17.99 25.87
N MET A 275 9.64 -18.47 25.10
CA MET A 275 8.27 -17.99 25.19
C MET A 275 7.62 -18.44 26.49
N VAL A 276 7.08 -17.49 27.25
CA VAL A 276 6.34 -17.73 28.48
C VAL A 276 4.86 -17.47 28.22
N PRO A 277 3.96 -18.44 28.51
CA PRO A 277 2.53 -18.25 28.32
C PRO A 277 1.98 -17.27 29.35
N GLY A 278 1.23 -16.28 28.88
CA GLY A 278 0.38 -15.42 29.68
C GLY A 278 -1.10 -15.71 29.41
N ARG A 279 -1.92 -15.56 30.44
CA ARG A 279 -3.38 -15.60 30.30
C ARG A 279 -3.93 -14.25 30.71
N GLU A 280 -4.33 -13.49 29.70
CA GLU A 280 -5.10 -12.28 29.86
C GLU A 280 -6.30 -12.37 28.92
N VAL A 281 -7.49 -12.26 29.49
CA VAL A 281 -8.74 -12.33 28.73
C VAL A 281 -9.29 -10.92 28.63
N GLU A 282 -8.99 -10.26 27.52
CA GLU A 282 -9.48 -8.92 27.23
C GLU A 282 -10.45 -8.98 26.05
N THR A 283 -11.57 -8.25 26.14
CA THR A 283 -12.58 -8.21 25.07
C THR A 283 -12.59 -6.84 24.43
N TYR A 284 -12.29 -6.79 23.14
CA TYR A 284 -12.29 -5.57 22.34
C TYR A 284 -13.61 -5.42 21.59
N ARG A 285 -14.10 -4.18 21.50
CA ARG A 285 -15.31 -3.83 20.75
C ARG A 285 -15.00 -2.79 19.68
N PHE A 286 -15.65 -2.93 18.52
CA PHE A 286 -15.60 -1.93 17.46
C PHE A 286 -16.33 -0.66 17.89
N CYS A 287 -15.64 0.47 17.79
CA CYS A 287 -16.20 1.80 17.96
C CYS A 287 -16.44 2.41 16.57
N ARG A 288 -17.71 2.67 16.24
CA ARG A 288 -18.01 3.55 15.12
C ARG A 288 -17.62 4.98 15.53
N PRO A 289 -16.95 5.76 14.66
CA PRO A 289 -16.86 7.20 14.87
C PRO A 289 -18.29 7.71 15.10
N ARG A 290 -18.52 8.44 16.20
CA ARG A 290 -19.77 9.20 16.31
C ARG A 290 -19.78 10.21 15.17
N ASP A 291 -20.91 10.37 14.49
CA ASP A 291 -21.11 11.53 13.62
C ASP A 291 -20.70 12.78 14.41
N PRO A 292 -19.87 13.67 13.85
CA PRO A 292 -19.53 14.92 14.52
C PRO A 292 -20.85 15.68 14.74
N GLN A 293 -21.17 15.95 16.02
CA GLN A 293 -22.26 16.85 16.39
C GLN A 293 -21.88 18.30 16.08
#